data_AF-A0A966J0I3-F1
#
_entry.id   AF-A0A966J0I3-F1
#
_cell.length_a   1.000
_cell.length_b   1.000
_cell.length_c   1.000
_cell.angle_alpha   90.00
_cell.angle_beta   90.00
_cell.angle_gamma   90.00
#
_symmetry.space_group_name_H-M   'P 1'
#
loop_
_entity.id
_entity.type
_entity.pdbx_description
1 polymer ?
#
loop_
_entity_poly.entity_id
_entity_poly.type
_entity_poly.pdbx_seq_one_letter_code
_entity_poly.pdbx_strand_id
1 'polypeptide(L)'
;MSRIVPSSDPGRPDPAPRTIYRSPQGTDVLDCHPRDVPQLLAQGGPLWVDIDSTVRSQHALLEKVFGFHPLAIEDTLNPASRVKLEEYPGYLYIIIRAVQFAADTDDPYDLETKDLHCFLGPDYLVTVHAGPVPSVDLIHDTLRRSPDLLSRGVERTLHAILDSTIDAYFPLLDQVDDFIDGLEERVFVNFDELALRDVFKVKRLVLSLRRYLQPTREVLNVLTNRPSTLITPDVQIYFRDVYDHVLRINDELDTYRDLLSSTMDSYLTQVSNRLGVTTKG
;
A
#
# COMPACT_ATOMS: atom_id res chain seq x y z
N MET A 1 12.38 -13.75 -7.95
CA MET A 1 12.49 -13.22 -9.33
C MET A 1 11.43 -13.92 -10.19
N SER A 2 10.18 -13.47 -10.11
CA SER A 2 9.14 -13.90 -11.03
C SER A 2 9.13 -12.92 -12.19
N ARG A 3 9.44 -13.40 -13.40
CA ARG A 3 9.20 -12.60 -14.60
C ARG A 3 7.68 -12.50 -14.76
N ILE A 4 7.16 -11.29 -14.70
CA ILE A 4 5.77 -10.99 -15.04
C ILE A 4 5.58 -11.47 -16.48
N VAL A 5 4.89 -12.61 -16.66
CA VAL A 5 4.45 -13.08 -17.96
C VAL A 5 3.14 -12.36 -18.24
N PRO A 6 3.05 -11.50 -19.27
CA PRO A 6 1.79 -10.86 -19.59
C PRO A 6 0.82 -11.93 -20.09
N SER A 7 -0.21 -12.21 -19.28
CA SER A 7 -1.38 -12.97 -19.68
C SER A 7 -2.18 -12.12 -20.67
N SER A 8 -1.76 -12.12 -21.93
CA SER A 8 -2.54 -11.59 -23.03
C SER A 8 -3.15 -12.78 -23.78
N ASP A 9 -4.44 -13.02 -23.56
CA ASP A 9 -5.25 -13.87 -24.44
C ASP A 9 -5.49 -13.06 -25.73
N PRO A 10 -4.87 -13.40 -26.87
CA PRO A 10 -4.80 -12.53 -28.05
C PRO A 10 -6.16 -12.27 -28.75
N GLY A 11 -7.26 -12.81 -28.24
CA GLY A 11 -8.61 -12.62 -28.77
C GLY A 11 -9.58 -11.81 -27.89
N ARG A 12 -9.22 -11.49 -26.63
CA ARG A 12 -10.10 -10.73 -25.72
C ARG A 12 -9.76 -9.24 -25.79
N PRO A 13 -10.73 -8.33 -26.04
CA PRO A 13 -10.45 -6.90 -25.95
C PRO A 13 -9.95 -6.57 -24.54
N ASP A 14 -8.88 -5.78 -24.46
CA ASP A 14 -8.34 -5.31 -23.19
C ASP A 14 -9.47 -4.66 -22.38
N PRO A 15 -9.58 -4.96 -21.08
CA PRO A 15 -10.60 -4.33 -20.24
C PRO A 15 -10.40 -2.81 -20.22
N ALA A 16 -11.51 -2.06 -20.21
CA ALA A 16 -11.46 -0.63 -19.97
C ALA A 16 -10.88 -0.34 -18.57
N PRO A 17 -10.13 0.76 -18.40
CA PRO A 17 -9.68 1.20 -17.09
C PRO A 17 -10.91 1.57 -16.26
N ARG A 18 -10.85 1.26 -14.97
CA ARG A 18 -11.89 1.70 -14.06
C ARG A 18 -11.83 3.21 -13.98
N THR A 19 -12.92 3.86 -14.33
CA THR A 19 -12.95 5.32 -14.46
C THR A 19 -14.18 5.86 -13.76
N ILE A 20 -14.02 6.94 -13.01
CA ILE A 20 -15.12 7.68 -12.40
C ILE A 20 -14.91 9.15 -12.74
N TYR A 21 -15.85 9.71 -13.47
CA TYR A 21 -15.83 11.11 -13.87
C TYR A 21 -17.15 11.76 -13.50
N ARG A 22 -17.08 13.01 -13.06
CA ARG A 22 -18.26 13.85 -12.87
C ARG A 22 -18.09 15.17 -13.60
N SER A 23 -19.01 15.44 -14.52
CA SER A 23 -18.97 16.68 -15.28
C SER A 23 -19.31 17.89 -14.41
N PRO A 24 -18.91 19.10 -14.81
CA PRO A 24 -19.33 20.33 -14.15
C PRO A 24 -20.85 20.53 -14.11
N GLN A 25 -21.59 19.87 -15.01
CA GLN A 25 -23.05 19.87 -15.06
C GLN A 25 -23.69 18.76 -14.21
N GLY A 26 -22.89 17.98 -13.46
CA GLY A 26 -23.35 16.91 -12.57
C GLY A 26 -23.70 15.60 -13.27
N THR A 27 -23.19 15.38 -14.49
CA THR A 27 -23.35 14.09 -15.19
C THR A 27 -22.21 13.16 -14.85
N ASP A 28 -22.53 11.93 -14.44
CA ASP A 28 -21.53 10.94 -14.07
C ASP A 28 -21.22 10.01 -15.26
N VAL A 29 -19.93 9.70 -15.45
CA VAL A 29 -19.45 8.70 -16.42
C VAL A 29 -18.60 7.69 -15.67
N LEU A 30 -18.91 6.41 -15.86
CA LEU A 30 -18.23 5.29 -15.22
C LEU A 30 -17.61 4.37 -16.29
N ASP A 31 -16.43 3.81 -16.00
CA ASP A 31 -15.71 2.82 -16.82
C ASP A 31 -15.62 3.21 -18.31
N CYS A 32 -15.29 4.46 -18.61
CA CYS A 32 -15.21 4.93 -19.99
C CYS A 32 -14.09 4.22 -20.77
N HIS A 33 -14.24 4.16 -22.09
CA HIS A 33 -13.20 3.60 -22.93
C HIS A 33 -11.93 4.49 -22.87
N PRO A 34 -10.70 3.92 -22.91
CA PRO A 34 -9.44 4.70 -22.86
C PRO A 34 -9.39 5.91 -23.82
N ARG A 35 -10.01 5.78 -24.99
CA ARG A 35 -10.07 6.82 -26.03
C ARG A 35 -10.92 8.05 -25.64
N ASP A 36 -11.82 7.89 -24.66
CA ASP A 36 -12.74 8.94 -24.23
C ASP A 36 -12.13 9.79 -23.10
N VAL A 37 -11.11 9.28 -22.40
CA VAL A 37 -10.40 9.97 -21.30
C VAL A 37 -9.90 11.37 -21.70
N PRO A 38 -9.26 11.59 -22.87
CA PRO A 38 -8.83 12.93 -23.26
C PRO A 38 -9.99 13.93 -23.39
N GLN A 39 -11.16 13.46 -23.83
CA GLN A 39 -12.34 14.30 -23.96
C GLN A 39 -12.91 14.68 -22.58
N LEU A 40 -12.92 13.74 -21.62
CA LEU A 40 -13.37 14.02 -20.25
C LEU A 40 -12.45 15.02 -19.55
N LEU A 41 -11.13 14.86 -19.70
CA LEU A 41 -10.14 15.83 -19.20
C LEU A 41 -10.37 17.24 -19.77
N ALA A 42 -10.63 17.34 -21.08
CA ALA A 42 -10.88 18.62 -21.73
C ALA A 42 -12.19 19.29 -21.32
N GLN A 43 -13.19 18.52 -20.86
CA GLN A 43 -14.45 19.05 -20.32
C GLN A 43 -14.31 19.63 -18.91
N GLY A 44 -13.21 19.29 -18.21
CA GLY A 44 -12.99 19.65 -16.81
C GLY A 44 -13.91 18.89 -15.86
N GLY A 45 -13.77 19.16 -14.56
CA GLY A 45 -14.45 18.40 -13.51
C GLY A 45 -13.63 17.19 -13.05
N PRO A 46 -13.94 16.67 -11.86
CA PRO A 46 -13.07 15.69 -11.22
C PRO A 46 -13.14 14.33 -11.92
N LEU A 47 -11.96 13.78 -12.18
CA LEU A 47 -11.74 12.51 -12.87
C LEU A 47 -10.83 11.61 -12.03
N TRP A 48 -11.26 10.39 -11.76
CA TRP A 48 -10.37 9.34 -11.28
C TRP A 48 -10.26 8.23 -12.32
N VAL A 49 -9.03 7.90 -12.71
CA VAL A 49 -8.72 6.76 -13.59
C VAL A 49 -7.82 5.79 -12.83
N ASP A 50 -8.24 4.54 -12.72
CA ASP A 50 -7.47 3.46 -12.14
C ASP A 50 -6.97 2.50 -13.23
N ILE A 51 -5.65 2.32 -13.26
CA ILE A 51 -4.89 1.70 -14.34
C ILE A 51 -4.19 0.43 -13.83
N ASP A 52 -4.46 -0.68 -14.49
CA ASP A 52 -3.66 -1.90 -14.34
C ASP A 52 -2.41 -1.79 -15.23
N SER A 53 -1.22 -1.72 -14.62
CA SER A 53 0.04 -1.60 -15.35
C SER A 53 0.38 -2.82 -16.21
N THR A 54 -0.27 -3.96 -15.97
CA THR A 54 -0.14 -5.16 -16.79
C THR A 54 -0.94 -5.08 -18.10
N VAL A 55 -1.90 -4.15 -18.20
CA VAL A 55 -2.72 -3.92 -19.39
C VAL A 55 -2.13 -2.81 -20.23
N ARG A 56 -1.51 -3.18 -21.36
CA ARG A 56 -0.74 -2.26 -22.22
C ARG A 56 -1.55 -1.06 -22.70
N SER A 57 -2.81 -1.25 -23.07
CA SER A 57 -3.67 -0.17 -23.55
C SER A 57 -4.01 0.85 -22.46
N GLN A 58 -4.12 0.43 -21.20
CA GLN A 58 -4.33 1.32 -20.06
C GLN A 58 -3.03 2.03 -19.67
N HIS A 59 -1.92 1.29 -19.57
CA HIS A 59 -0.60 1.87 -19.26
C HIS A 59 -0.19 2.97 -20.24
N ALA A 60 -0.54 2.80 -21.53
CA ALA A 60 -0.28 3.81 -22.55
C ALA A 60 -0.97 5.17 -22.30
N LEU A 61 -2.00 5.24 -21.46
CA LEU A 61 -2.66 6.50 -21.08
C LEU A 61 -1.71 7.43 -20.32
N LEU A 62 -0.80 6.86 -19.50
CA LEU A 62 0.15 7.63 -18.68
C LEU A 62 0.99 8.59 -19.52
N GLU A 63 1.49 8.11 -20.66
CA GLU A 63 2.26 8.92 -21.61
C GLU A 63 1.34 9.69 -22.56
N LYS A 64 0.42 8.98 -23.24
CA LYS A 64 -0.29 9.54 -24.41
C LYS A 64 -1.41 10.51 -24.07
N VAL A 65 -1.95 10.43 -22.86
CA VAL A 65 -3.09 11.24 -22.42
C VAL A 65 -2.69 12.19 -21.32
N PHE A 66 -2.05 11.68 -20.27
CA PHE A 66 -1.67 12.50 -19.12
C PHE A 66 -0.31 13.19 -19.27
N GLY A 67 0.56 12.69 -20.15
CA GLY A 67 1.87 13.29 -20.39
C GLY A 67 2.80 13.20 -19.18
N PHE A 68 2.67 12.15 -18.36
CA PHE A 68 3.53 11.96 -17.20
C PHE A 68 4.99 11.77 -17.60
N HIS A 69 5.89 12.13 -16.69
CA HIS A 69 7.31 12.11 -16.96
C HIS A 69 7.80 10.67 -17.15
N PRO A 70 8.70 10.37 -18.12
CA PRO A 70 9.14 9.00 -18.41
C PRO A 70 9.69 8.24 -17.19
N LEU A 71 10.41 8.92 -16.29
CA LEU A 71 10.91 8.29 -15.05
C LEU A 71 9.80 7.86 -14.11
N ALA A 72 8.73 8.64 -13.99
CA ALA A 72 7.57 8.28 -13.17
C ALA A 72 6.79 7.11 -13.78
N ILE A 73 6.70 7.05 -15.12
CA ILE A 73 6.10 5.93 -15.85
C ILE A 73 6.95 4.66 -15.69
N GLU A 74 8.28 4.75 -15.79
CA GLU A 74 9.19 3.61 -15.60
C GLU A 74 9.02 2.99 -14.21
N ASP A 75 8.88 3.82 -13.17
CA ASP A 75 8.62 3.36 -11.81
C ASP A 75 7.36 2.48 -11.70
N THR A 76 6.29 2.76 -12.48
CA THR A 76 5.05 1.95 -12.44
C THR A 76 5.21 0.50 -12.93
N LEU A 77 6.33 0.20 -13.57
CA LEU A 77 6.70 -1.13 -14.07
C LEU A 77 7.79 -1.78 -13.21
N ASN A 78 8.37 -1.05 -12.26
CA ASN A 78 9.47 -1.52 -11.42
C ASN A 78 8.96 -1.91 -10.03
N PRO A 79 8.85 -3.21 -9.71
CA PRO A 79 8.36 -3.67 -8.40
C PRO A 79 9.34 -3.39 -7.25
N ALA A 80 10.52 -2.83 -7.53
CA ALA A 80 11.51 -2.43 -6.54
C ALA A 80 11.57 -0.91 -6.32
N SER A 81 10.62 -0.16 -6.89
CA SER A 81 10.56 1.29 -6.67
C SER A 81 10.36 1.62 -5.19
N ARG A 82 10.92 2.74 -4.76
CA ARG A 82 10.84 3.17 -3.37
C ARG A 82 9.60 4.02 -3.19
N VAL A 83 8.93 3.85 -2.05
CA VAL A 83 7.93 4.78 -1.56
C VAL A 83 8.53 6.18 -1.54
N LYS A 84 7.84 7.13 -2.18
CA LYS A 84 8.33 8.50 -2.39
C LYS A 84 7.20 9.44 -2.77
N LEU A 85 7.48 10.74 -2.67
CA LEU A 85 6.67 11.81 -3.22
C LEU A 85 7.58 12.74 -4.01
N GLU A 86 7.23 12.97 -5.27
CA GLU A 86 7.92 13.88 -6.18
C GLU A 86 6.92 14.88 -6.76
N GLU A 87 7.32 16.15 -6.86
CA GLU A 87 6.53 17.19 -7.49
C GLU A 87 7.03 17.40 -8.92
N TYR A 88 6.14 17.24 -9.89
CA TYR A 88 6.38 17.53 -11.29
C TYR A 88 5.57 18.77 -11.70
N PRO A 89 5.91 19.41 -12.83
CA PRO A 89 5.09 20.50 -13.35
C PRO A 89 3.64 20.03 -13.58
N GLY A 90 2.73 20.51 -12.73
CA GLY A 90 1.28 20.28 -12.84
C GLY A 90 0.73 19.05 -12.12
N TYR A 91 1.54 18.21 -11.46
CA TYR A 91 1.05 17.07 -10.68
C TYR A 91 2.00 16.63 -9.57
N LEU A 92 1.45 16.00 -8.53
CA LEU A 92 2.20 15.23 -7.54
C LEU A 92 2.26 13.77 -7.98
N TYR A 93 3.43 13.16 -7.85
CA TYR A 93 3.64 11.74 -8.02
C TYR A 93 3.99 11.09 -6.68
N ILE A 94 3.19 10.11 -6.27
CA ILE A 94 3.31 9.44 -4.97
C ILE A 94 3.39 7.94 -5.21
N ILE A 95 4.27 7.26 -4.48
CA ILE A 95 4.33 5.81 -4.41
C ILE A 95 4.14 5.42 -2.94
N ILE A 96 3.15 4.59 -2.64
CA ILE A 96 2.98 3.92 -1.34
C ILE A 96 2.96 2.40 -1.53
N ARG A 97 3.19 1.66 -0.45
CA ARG A 97 3.26 0.19 -0.49
C ARG A 97 2.08 -0.44 0.25
N ALA A 98 1.23 -1.13 -0.50
CA ALA A 98 0.24 -2.03 0.05
C ALA A 98 0.91 -3.36 0.43
N VAL A 99 0.55 -3.90 1.59
CA VAL A 99 1.12 -5.13 2.14
C VAL A 99 -0.01 -6.01 2.63
N GLN A 100 0.11 -7.32 2.41
CA GLN A 100 -0.78 -8.33 2.96
C GLN A 100 0.00 -9.63 3.20
N PHE A 101 -0.54 -10.56 3.99
CA PHE A 101 0.01 -11.91 4.03
C PHE A 101 -0.22 -12.63 2.71
N ALA A 102 0.79 -13.39 2.26
CA ALA A 102 0.71 -14.16 1.04
C ALA A 102 -0.25 -15.35 1.23
N ALA A 103 -1.30 -15.42 0.42
CA ALA A 103 -2.30 -16.50 0.50
C ALA A 103 -1.82 -17.80 -0.18
N ASP A 104 -0.88 -17.71 -1.12
CA ASP A 104 -0.44 -18.81 -1.99
C ASP A 104 0.90 -19.43 -1.54
N THR A 105 1.25 -19.31 -0.26
CA THR A 105 2.50 -19.82 0.30
C THR A 105 2.26 -20.67 1.56
N ASP A 106 3.07 -21.72 1.74
CA ASP A 106 3.00 -22.58 2.94
C ASP A 106 3.55 -21.88 4.21
N ASP A 107 4.29 -20.78 4.06
CA ASP A 107 4.87 -20.04 5.19
C ASP A 107 3.89 -18.94 5.65
N PRO A 108 3.29 -19.02 6.86
CA PRO A 108 2.29 -18.05 7.31
C PRO A 108 2.87 -16.65 7.58
N TYR A 109 4.19 -16.50 7.54
CA TYR A 109 4.89 -15.23 7.75
C TYR A 109 5.26 -14.53 6.44
N ASP A 110 4.99 -15.15 5.29
CA ASP A 110 5.32 -14.56 3.99
C ASP A 110 4.37 -13.40 3.68
N LEU A 111 4.95 -12.32 3.16
CA LEU A 111 4.24 -11.11 2.77
C LEU A 111 4.19 -10.98 1.25
N GLU A 112 3.03 -10.59 0.75
CA GLU A 112 2.87 -10.04 -0.59
C GLU A 112 2.84 -8.52 -0.49
N THR A 113 3.58 -7.85 -1.40
CA THR A 113 3.61 -6.39 -1.46
C THR A 113 3.30 -5.90 -2.86
N LYS A 114 2.54 -4.81 -2.95
CA LYS A 114 2.26 -4.11 -4.20
C LYS A 114 2.56 -2.63 -4.06
N ASP A 115 3.19 -2.08 -5.09
CA ASP A 115 3.37 -0.64 -5.20
C ASP A 115 2.08 -0.04 -5.77
N LEU A 116 1.57 0.97 -5.08
CA LEU A 116 0.45 1.78 -5.51
C LEU A 116 0.99 3.17 -5.86
N HIS A 117 0.90 3.48 -7.14
CA HIS A 117 1.36 4.73 -7.72
C HIS A 117 0.16 5.66 -7.87
N CYS A 118 0.28 6.89 -7.39
CA CYS A 118 -0.76 7.91 -7.48
C CYS A 118 -0.21 9.16 -8.16
N PHE A 119 -0.91 9.63 -9.18
CA PHE A 119 -0.64 10.89 -9.86
C PHE A 119 -1.81 11.83 -9.60
N LEU A 120 -1.59 12.87 -8.81
CA LEU A 120 -2.60 13.87 -8.47
C LEU A 120 -2.36 15.13 -9.28
N GLY A 121 -3.26 15.46 -10.20
CA GLY A 121 -3.33 16.74 -10.91
C GLY A 121 -4.43 17.65 -10.35
N PRO A 122 -4.72 18.78 -11.01
CA PRO A 122 -5.69 19.77 -10.50
C PRO A 122 -7.12 19.22 -10.37
N ASP A 123 -7.57 18.48 -11.39
CA ASP A 123 -8.93 17.92 -11.46
C ASP A 123 -8.90 16.41 -11.72
N TYR A 124 -7.74 15.76 -11.62
CA TYR A 124 -7.63 14.33 -11.85
C TYR A 124 -6.77 13.61 -10.81
N LEU A 125 -7.14 12.36 -10.56
CA LEU A 125 -6.32 11.36 -9.89
C LEU A 125 -6.11 10.20 -10.85
N VAL A 126 -4.87 9.73 -10.98
CA VAL A 126 -4.57 8.46 -11.65
C VAL A 126 -3.92 7.52 -10.65
N THR A 127 -4.52 6.35 -10.44
CA THR A 127 -3.90 5.26 -9.67
C THR A 127 -3.36 4.21 -10.64
N VAL A 128 -2.18 3.67 -10.33
CA VAL A 128 -1.54 2.62 -11.13
C VAL A 128 -1.02 1.53 -10.20
N HIS A 129 -1.35 0.28 -10.50
CA HIS A 129 -0.89 -0.88 -9.76
C HIS A 129 -0.87 -2.15 -10.64
N ALA A 130 -0.10 -3.16 -10.23
CA ALA A 130 -0.03 -4.45 -10.93
C ALA A 130 -0.94 -5.48 -10.22
N GLY A 131 -2.12 -5.74 -10.81
CA GLY A 131 -3.15 -6.59 -10.20
C GLY A 131 -3.88 -5.92 -9.01
N PRO A 132 -4.84 -6.60 -8.35
CA PRO A 132 -5.77 -5.95 -7.43
C PRO A 132 -5.11 -5.37 -6.17
N VAL A 133 -5.61 -4.21 -5.73
CA VAL A 133 -5.21 -3.54 -4.48
C VAL A 133 -6.48 -3.24 -3.68
N PRO A 134 -6.68 -3.88 -2.50
CA PRO A 134 -7.96 -3.81 -1.78
C PRO A 134 -8.43 -2.39 -1.42
N SER A 135 -7.52 -1.49 -1.08
CA SER A 135 -7.86 -0.09 -0.76
C SER A 135 -8.41 0.66 -1.97
N VAL A 136 -7.83 0.44 -3.16
CA VAL A 136 -8.34 0.99 -4.41
C VAL A 136 -9.70 0.41 -4.75
N ASP A 137 -9.86 -0.92 -4.63
CA ASP A 137 -11.15 -1.60 -4.87
C ASP A 137 -12.25 -1.04 -3.96
N LEU A 138 -11.96 -0.85 -2.67
CA LEU A 138 -12.90 -0.30 -1.68
C LEU A 138 -13.37 1.12 -2.04
N ILE A 139 -12.43 2.01 -2.38
CA ILE A 139 -12.76 3.40 -2.72
C ILE A 139 -13.47 3.47 -4.07
N HIS A 140 -13.09 2.61 -5.03
CA HIS A 140 -13.77 2.49 -6.32
C HIS A 140 -15.23 2.08 -6.14
N ASP A 141 -15.51 1.05 -5.35
CA ASP A 141 -16.88 0.59 -5.10
C ASP A 141 -17.72 1.61 -4.33
N THR A 142 -17.08 2.42 -3.48
CA THR A 142 -17.72 3.52 -2.78
C THR A 142 -18.11 4.64 -3.75
N LEU A 143 -17.18 5.10 -4.58
CA LEU A 143 -17.43 6.16 -5.56
C LEU A 143 -18.35 5.69 -6.69
N ARG A 144 -18.34 4.41 -7.05
CA ARG A 144 -19.29 3.84 -8.02
C ARG A 144 -20.73 3.90 -7.52
N ARG A 145 -20.95 3.68 -6.21
CA ARG A 145 -22.27 3.78 -5.56
C ARG A 145 -22.70 5.23 -5.32
N SER A 146 -21.75 6.13 -5.12
CA SER A 146 -22.01 7.55 -4.86
C SER A 146 -20.99 8.43 -5.59
N PRO A 147 -21.12 8.62 -6.92
CA PRO A 147 -20.18 9.39 -7.72
C PRO A 147 -20.10 10.87 -7.34
N ASP A 148 -21.12 11.39 -6.65
CA ASP A 148 -21.16 12.75 -6.10
C ASP A 148 -20.06 13.01 -5.07
N LEU A 149 -19.54 11.97 -4.42
CA LEU A 149 -18.42 12.12 -3.48
C LEU A 149 -17.14 12.59 -4.18
N LEU A 150 -16.97 12.30 -5.47
CA LEU A 150 -15.83 12.76 -6.25
C LEU A 150 -15.84 14.29 -6.46
N SER A 151 -17.02 14.95 -6.38
CA SER A 151 -17.10 16.41 -6.44
C SER A 151 -16.53 17.11 -5.20
N ARG A 152 -16.13 16.36 -4.17
CA ARG A 152 -15.48 16.88 -2.97
C ARG A 152 -13.96 17.05 -3.14
N GLY A 153 -13.42 16.72 -4.31
CA GLY A 153 -11.99 16.84 -4.63
C GLY A 153 -11.33 15.49 -4.92
N VAL A 154 -10.46 15.48 -5.92
CA VAL A 154 -9.64 14.31 -6.28
C VAL A 154 -8.56 14.03 -5.22
N GLU A 155 -8.09 15.08 -4.55
CA GLU A 155 -7.19 15.04 -3.40
C GLU A 155 -7.82 14.35 -2.18
N ARG A 156 -9.15 14.45 -2.03
CA ARG A 156 -9.89 13.72 -0.98
C ARG A 156 -9.99 12.23 -1.32
N THR A 157 -10.11 11.90 -2.61
CA THR A 157 -10.08 10.51 -3.09
C THR A 157 -8.68 9.91 -2.86
N LEU A 158 -7.61 10.66 -3.17
CA LEU A 158 -6.25 10.27 -2.84
C LEU A 158 -6.11 10.01 -1.34
N HIS A 159 -6.55 10.95 -0.49
CA HIS A 159 -6.52 10.77 0.96
C HIS A 159 -7.17 9.46 1.38
N ALA A 160 -8.41 9.19 0.94
CA ALA A 160 -9.14 7.98 1.32
C ALA A 160 -8.43 6.68 0.88
N ILE A 161 -7.76 6.70 -0.28
CA ILE A 161 -6.97 5.57 -0.76
C ILE A 161 -5.72 5.38 0.10
N LEU A 162 -4.98 6.44 0.42
CA LEU A 162 -3.79 6.34 1.29
C LEU A 162 -4.18 5.85 2.67
N ASP A 163 -5.21 6.45 3.29
CA ASP A 163 -5.77 6.09 4.59
C ASP A 163 -6.13 4.61 4.65
N SER A 164 -6.97 4.13 3.73
CA SER A 164 -7.34 2.71 3.64
C SER A 164 -6.15 1.79 3.40
N THR A 165 -5.10 2.24 2.71
CA THR A 165 -3.88 1.43 2.49
C THR A 165 -3.03 1.33 3.76
N ILE A 166 -2.99 2.37 4.59
CA ILE A 166 -2.28 2.36 5.86
C ILE A 166 -3.07 1.59 6.93
N ASP A 167 -4.39 1.75 6.97
CA ASP A 167 -5.25 1.02 7.89
C ASP A 167 -5.19 -0.50 7.67
N ALA A 168 -4.92 -0.94 6.45
CA ALA A 168 -4.70 -2.35 6.13
C ALA A 168 -3.49 -2.98 6.85
N TYR A 169 -2.62 -2.19 7.48
CA TYR A 169 -1.56 -2.72 8.34
C TYR A 169 -2.08 -3.18 9.71
N PHE A 170 -3.16 -2.61 10.26
CA PHE A 170 -3.65 -3.00 11.60
C PHE A 170 -4.03 -4.49 11.69
N PRO A 171 -4.78 -5.07 10.74
CA PRO A 171 -5.03 -6.52 10.73
C PRO A 171 -3.75 -7.38 10.56
N LEU A 172 -2.66 -6.81 10.05
CA LEU A 172 -1.37 -7.51 10.02
C LEU A 172 -0.70 -7.50 11.38
N LEU A 173 -0.82 -6.41 12.13
CA LEU A 173 -0.28 -6.29 13.48
C LEU A 173 -1.02 -7.22 14.44
N ASP A 174 -2.36 -7.29 14.35
CA ASP A 174 -3.17 -8.25 15.12
C ASP A 174 -2.67 -9.69 14.93
N GLN A 175 -2.34 -10.09 13.69
CA GLN A 175 -1.78 -11.42 13.42
C GLN A 175 -0.34 -11.59 13.91
N VAL A 176 0.46 -10.52 13.89
CA VAL A 176 1.82 -10.56 14.46
C VAL A 176 1.75 -10.73 15.98
N ASP A 177 0.79 -10.08 16.65
CA ASP A 177 0.50 -10.28 18.07
C ASP A 177 0.18 -11.75 18.36
N ASP A 178 -0.77 -12.34 17.62
CA ASP A 178 -1.12 -13.76 17.76
C ASP A 178 0.10 -14.68 17.57
N PHE A 179 1.00 -14.35 16.63
CA PHE A 179 2.24 -15.10 16.44
C PHE A 179 3.20 -14.96 17.61
N ILE A 180 3.34 -13.76 18.18
CA ILE A 180 4.22 -13.52 19.33
C ILE A 180 3.68 -14.26 20.55
N ASP A 181 2.40 -14.14 20.85
CA ASP A 181 1.75 -14.82 21.99
C ASP A 181 1.93 -16.35 21.90
N GLY A 182 1.70 -16.92 20.71
CA GLY A 182 1.91 -18.35 20.48
C GLY A 182 3.37 -18.79 20.63
N LEU A 183 4.33 -17.92 20.29
CA LEU A 183 5.76 -18.20 20.51
C LEU A 183 6.13 -18.12 21.99
N GLU A 184 5.60 -17.14 22.72
CA GLU A 184 5.82 -17.03 24.16
C GLU A 184 5.31 -18.27 24.88
N GLU A 185 4.10 -18.75 24.58
CA GLU A 185 3.57 -19.99 25.18
C GLU A 185 4.49 -21.19 24.88
N ARG A 186 4.93 -21.35 23.63
CA ARG A 186 5.84 -22.43 23.22
C ARG A 186 7.20 -22.37 23.92
N VAL A 187 7.72 -21.17 24.19
CA VAL A 187 9.02 -20.97 24.84
C VAL A 187 8.92 -21.12 26.36
N PHE A 188 7.94 -20.49 27.00
CA PHE A 188 7.87 -20.39 28.46
C PHE A 188 7.14 -21.56 29.11
N VAL A 189 6.13 -22.13 28.45
CA VAL A 189 5.30 -23.21 29.02
C VAL A 189 5.75 -24.57 28.50
N ASN A 190 5.86 -24.72 27.17
CA ASN A 190 6.03 -26.02 26.54
C ASN A 190 7.50 -26.40 26.31
N PHE A 191 8.42 -25.44 26.34
CA PHE A 191 9.83 -25.60 25.97
C PHE A 191 10.00 -26.35 24.64
N ASP A 192 9.52 -25.73 23.56
CA ASP A 192 9.63 -26.29 22.21
C ASP A 192 10.95 -25.89 21.54
N GLU A 193 11.78 -26.88 21.20
CA GLU A 193 13.08 -26.68 20.56
C GLU A 193 12.99 -26.04 19.15
N LEU A 194 11.83 -26.15 18.50
CA LEU A 194 11.57 -25.53 17.20
C LEU A 194 11.16 -24.06 17.29
N ALA A 195 10.75 -23.59 18.47
CA ALA A 195 10.24 -22.23 18.66
C ALA A 195 11.27 -21.15 18.29
N LEU A 196 12.56 -21.40 18.51
CA LEU A 196 13.62 -20.46 18.16
C LEU A 196 13.65 -20.12 16.67
N ARG A 197 13.37 -21.11 15.80
CA ARG A 197 13.32 -20.90 14.35
C ARG A 197 12.19 -19.93 14.00
N ASP A 198 11.03 -20.11 14.61
CA ASP A 198 9.85 -19.29 14.33
C ASP A 198 9.99 -17.88 14.93
N VAL A 199 10.63 -17.72 16.10
CA VAL A 199 11.03 -16.40 16.63
C VAL A 199 11.85 -15.62 15.60
N PHE A 200 12.82 -16.24 14.94
CA PHE A 200 13.58 -15.57 13.88
C PHE A 200 12.73 -15.23 12.65
N LYS A 201 11.75 -16.06 12.29
CA LYS A 201 10.84 -15.78 11.17
C LYS A 201 9.95 -14.58 11.49
N VAL A 202 9.30 -14.55 12.65
CA VAL A 202 8.47 -13.41 13.09
C VAL A 202 9.31 -12.14 13.23
N LYS A 203 10.55 -12.23 13.74
CA LYS A 203 11.47 -11.08 13.77
C LYS A 203 11.78 -10.54 12.37
N ARG A 204 11.95 -11.40 11.36
CA ARG A 204 12.14 -10.98 9.97
C ARG A 204 10.88 -10.37 9.37
N LEU A 205 9.70 -10.89 9.72
CA LEU A 205 8.41 -10.33 9.34
C LEU A 205 8.26 -8.90 9.88
N VAL A 206 8.45 -8.68 11.19
CA VAL A 206 8.41 -7.35 11.83
C VAL A 206 9.39 -6.37 11.17
N LEU A 207 10.63 -6.81 10.92
CA LEU A 207 11.62 -5.98 10.22
C LEU A 207 11.21 -5.64 8.78
N SER A 208 10.52 -6.55 8.10
CA SER A 208 10.04 -6.33 6.73
C SER A 208 8.90 -5.33 6.71
N LEU A 209 7.92 -5.46 7.60
CA LEU A 209 6.82 -4.49 7.78
C LEU A 209 7.38 -3.09 8.05
N ARG A 210 8.30 -2.96 9.00
CA ARG A 210 8.97 -1.68 9.29
C ARG A 210 9.67 -1.11 8.06
N ARG A 211 10.42 -1.94 7.32
CA ARG A 211 11.12 -1.51 6.10
C ARG A 211 10.15 -0.99 5.02
N TYR A 212 8.96 -1.58 4.91
CA TYR A 212 7.96 -1.16 3.93
C TYR A 212 7.22 0.11 4.36
N LEU A 213 6.92 0.25 5.65
CA LEU A 213 6.13 1.37 6.16
C LEU A 213 6.96 2.64 6.45
N GLN A 214 8.19 2.49 6.94
CA GLN A 214 9.03 3.61 7.40
C GLN A 214 9.13 4.76 6.37
N PRO A 215 9.35 4.51 5.06
CA PRO A 215 9.49 5.59 4.10
C PRO A 215 8.18 6.38 3.87
N THR A 216 7.01 5.78 4.13
CA THR A 216 5.71 6.45 4.02
C THR A 216 5.61 7.65 4.95
N ARG A 217 6.32 7.63 6.08
CA ARG A 217 6.41 8.78 7.00
C ARG A 217 6.93 10.03 6.29
N GLU A 218 7.90 9.91 5.40
CA GLU A 218 8.46 11.05 4.67
C GLU A 218 7.46 11.61 3.65
N VAL A 219 6.74 10.73 2.96
CA VAL A 219 5.64 11.09 2.05
C VAL A 219 4.56 11.87 2.79
N LEU A 220 4.04 11.32 3.89
CA LEU A 220 2.98 11.93 4.67
C LEU A 220 3.43 13.21 5.37
N ASN A 221 4.70 13.30 5.80
CA ASN A 221 5.25 14.53 6.35
C ASN A 221 5.24 15.66 5.32
N VAL A 222 5.54 15.37 4.05
CA VAL A 222 5.42 16.35 2.97
C VAL A 222 3.96 16.74 2.75
N LEU A 223 3.06 15.76 2.62
CA LEU A 223 1.62 16.01 2.42
C LEU A 223 0.99 16.82 3.54
N THR A 224 1.43 16.62 4.79
CA THR A 224 0.87 17.30 5.97
C THR A 224 1.40 18.73 6.16
N ASN A 225 2.68 18.96 5.84
CA ASN A 225 3.37 20.19 6.27
C ASN A 225 3.78 21.13 5.13
N ARG A 226 3.82 20.67 3.87
CA ARG A 226 4.16 21.53 2.73
C ARG A 226 2.89 22.01 2.04
N PRO A 227 2.66 23.32 1.89
CA PRO A 227 1.57 23.82 1.07
C PRO A 227 1.70 23.29 -0.35
N SER A 228 0.60 22.84 -0.94
CA SER A 228 0.51 22.42 -2.34
C SER A 228 -0.63 23.18 -3.01
N THR A 229 -0.49 23.48 -4.30
CA THR A 229 -1.60 24.02 -5.10
C THR A 229 -2.63 22.95 -5.47
N LEU A 230 -2.30 21.67 -5.26
CA LEU A 230 -3.10 20.51 -5.64
C LEU A 230 -3.83 19.87 -4.44
N ILE A 231 -3.51 20.29 -3.23
CA ILE A 231 -4.16 19.81 -2.00
C ILE A 231 -4.66 21.03 -1.24
N THR A 232 -5.97 21.12 -1.04
CA THR A 232 -6.56 22.25 -0.33
C THR A 232 -6.20 22.21 1.16
N PRO A 233 -6.12 23.36 1.85
CA PRO A 233 -5.78 23.40 3.27
C PRO A 233 -6.73 22.62 4.17
N ASP A 234 -8.02 22.53 3.82
CA ASP A 234 -9.01 21.75 4.57
C ASP A 234 -8.79 20.24 4.39
N VAL A 235 -8.36 19.79 3.21
CA VAL A 235 -8.04 18.38 2.99
C VAL A 235 -6.68 18.01 3.59
N GLN A 236 -5.73 18.95 3.58
CA GLN A 236 -4.38 18.77 4.12
C GLN A 236 -4.40 18.30 5.59
N ILE A 237 -5.38 18.74 6.38
CA ILE A 237 -5.53 18.36 7.79
C ILE A 237 -5.78 16.86 7.94
N TYR A 238 -6.48 16.20 7.01
CA TYR A 238 -6.79 14.78 7.14
C TYR A 238 -5.55 13.89 6.94
N PHE A 239 -4.57 14.30 6.14
CA PHE A 239 -3.30 13.55 6.01
C PHE A 239 -2.52 13.42 7.32
N ARG A 240 -2.82 14.26 8.32
CA ARG A 240 -2.26 14.12 9.67
C ARG A 240 -2.73 12.85 10.35
N ASP A 241 -3.99 12.44 10.15
CA ASP A 241 -4.54 11.21 10.73
C ASP A 241 -3.78 9.99 10.19
N VAL A 242 -3.59 9.94 8.87
CA VAL A 242 -2.77 8.90 8.21
C VAL A 242 -1.32 8.92 8.72
N TYR A 243 -0.76 10.12 8.94
CA TYR A 243 0.59 10.26 9.53
C TYR A 243 0.65 9.68 10.94
N ASP A 244 -0.34 9.97 11.78
CA ASP A 244 -0.44 9.47 13.15
C ASP A 244 -0.65 7.93 13.17
N HIS A 245 -1.41 7.37 12.23
CA HIS A 245 -1.52 5.92 12.03
C HIS A 245 -0.16 5.29 11.70
N VAL A 246 0.62 5.88 10.79
CA VAL A 246 1.98 5.41 10.47
C VAL A 246 2.90 5.45 11.70
N LEU A 247 2.80 6.47 12.55
CA LEU A 247 3.57 6.52 13.79
C LEU A 247 3.16 5.39 14.75
N ARG A 248 1.86 5.22 14.99
CA ARG A 248 1.32 4.17 15.85
C ARG A 248 1.79 2.78 15.44
N ILE A 249 1.69 2.47 14.14
CA ILE A 249 2.14 1.17 13.62
C ILE A 249 3.65 0.98 13.82
N ASN A 250 4.47 2.03 13.63
CA ASN A 250 5.91 1.93 13.85
C ASN A 250 6.28 1.69 15.31
N ASP A 251 5.55 2.30 16.26
CA ASP A 251 5.74 2.10 17.69
C ASP A 251 5.35 0.67 18.13
N GLU A 252 4.26 0.13 17.59
CA GLU A 252 3.84 -1.27 17.78
C GLU A 252 4.92 -2.23 17.23
N LEU A 253 5.43 -2.00 16.02
CA LEU A 253 6.52 -2.79 15.44
C LEU A 253 7.83 -2.74 16.25
N ASP A 254 8.16 -1.60 16.87
CA ASP A 254 9.32 -1.50 17.76
C ASP A 254 9.09 -2.32 19.04
N THR A 255 7.87 -2.32 19.59
CA THR A 255 7.50 -3.13 20.75
C THR A 255 7.59 -4.62 20.45
N TYR A 256 7.08 -5.08 19.30
CA TYR A 256 7.19 -6.48 18.86
C TYR A 256 8.64 -6.94 18.73
N ARG A 257 9.51 -6.08 18.19
CA ARG A 257 10.95 -6.38 18.07
C ARG A 257 11.59 -6.60 19.43
N ASP A 258 11.21 -5.80 20.42
CA ASP A 258 11.76 -5.87 21.76
C ASP A 258 11.21 -7.10 22.51
N LEU A 259 9.91 -7.41 22.39
CA LEU A 259 9.29 -8.64 22.89
C LEU A 259 9.99 -9.89 22.33
N LEU A 260 10.10 -10.01 21.00
CA LEU A 260 10.75 -11.14 20.35
C LEU A 260 12.22 -11.31 20.78
N SER A 261 12.91 -10.21 21.08
CA SER A 261 14.28 -10.27 21.59
C SER A 261 14.31 -10.80 23.04
N SER A 262 13.38 -10.37 23.89
CA SER A 262 13.21 -10.91 25.25
C SER A 262 12.83 -12.40 25.26
N THR A 263 11.90 -12.82 24.38
CA THR A 263 11.51 -14.23 24.21
C THR A 263 12.72 -15.09 23.83
N MET A 264 13.56 -14.58 22.93
CA MET A 264 14.78 -15.26 22.49
C MET A 264 15.81 -15.42 23.62
N ASP A 265 16.10 -14.36 24.37
CA ASP A 265 17.04 -14.39 25.50
C ASP A 265 16.56 -15.34 26.61
N SER A 266 15.25 -15.37 26.84
CA SER A 266 14.60 -16.28 27.77
C SER A 266 14.73 -17.74 27.34
N TYR A 267 14.52 -18.04 26.05
CA TYR A 267 14.73 -19.38 25.50
C TYR A 267 16.17 -19.86 25.72
N LEU A 268 17.17 -19.03 25.40
CA LEU A 268 18.58 -19.36 25.59
C LEU A 268 18.94 -19.62 27.07
N THR A 269 18.34 -18.84 27.97
CA THR A 269 18.51 -19.04 29.43
C THR A 269 17.94 -20.38 29.88
N GLN A 270 16.75 -20.76 29.40
CA GLN A 270 16.15 -22.07 29.72
C GLN A 270 16.97 -23.24 29.19
N VAL A 271 17.49 -23.14 27.96
CA VAL A 271 18.40 -24.15 27.37
C VAL A 271 19.66 -24.31 28.24
N SER A 272 20.28 -23.19 28.65
CA SER A 272 21.46 -23.19 29.52
C SER A 272 21.18 -23.85 30.88
N ASN A 273 20.06 -23.50 31.51
CA ASN A 273 19.64 -24.07 32.79
C ASN A 273 19.47 -25.59 32.70
N ARG A 274 18.85 -26.10 31.62
CA ARG A 274 18.69 -27.54 31.41
C ARG A 274 20.04 -28.23 31.23
N LEU A 275 20.93 -27.73 30.38
CA LEU A 275 22.29 -28.28 30.20
C LEU A 275 23.08 -28.32 31.52
N GLY A 276 22.94 -27.28 32.35
CA GLY A 276 23.55 -27.21 33.66
C GLY A 276 23.03 -28.25 34.66
N VAL A 277 21.75 -28.62 34.58
CA VAL A 277 21.15 -29.69 35.39
C VAL A 277 21.64 -31.07 34.93
N THR A 278 21.71 -31.33 33.61
CA THR A 278 22.17 -32.63 33.08
C THR A 278 23.66 -32.88 33.32
N THR A 279 24.48 -31.84 33.52
CA THR A 279 25.92 -31.98 33.78
C THR A 279 26.23 -32.23 35.28
N LYS A 280 25.26 -32.01 36.18
CA LYS A 280 25.42 -32.19 37.63
C LYS A 280 24.78 -33.46 38.18
N GLY A 281 24.06 -34.22 37.37
CA GLY A 281 23.50 -35.54 37.70
C GLY A 281 24.33 -36.65 37.08
#